data_AF-A0A7W9LCR9-F1
#
_entry.id   AF-A0A7W9LCR9-F1
#
_cell.length_a   1.000
_cell.length_b   1.000
_cell.length_c   1.000
_cell.angle_alpha   90.00
_cell.angle_beta   90.00
_cell.angle_gamma   90.00
#
_symmetry.space_group_name_H-M   'P 1'
#
loop_
_entity.id
_entity.type
_entity.pdbx_description
1 polymer ?
#
loop_
_entity_poly.entity_id
_entity_poly.type
_entity_poly.pdbx_seq_one_letter_code
_entity_poly.pdbx_strand_id
1 'polypeptide(L)'
;MVIFNELMARIAGRFGRVEPRRAATAHVRGLLADIDRKNCWNLAEHAGLTGPQALQRLLRTARWDADAVRDDVRDFTVDRLDPDGVLIVDETGFVKKGVGSAGVQRQYSGTAGRIENCQIGVFLAYATPAGRALLDRRLYVPEHTWLADPGRCLAAGVPDEIAFATKPALATAMVLAALEAGVPAHWVTGDEVYGQDPRLRAALEARRIGYVLAIAGNRRVELEGAQVSAAEVAMRVSDRHWHRYRAGQGAKGPRWYAWAWARINESEAHGYRWLLIRRNLTTGELAFYRCYAPTRQPLMALVKIAGIRWAVEESFQAAKGQVGLDHYQVRGWTAWHRHITLAMLALTLLVAVAAAQPPSDQDRIPLTLPEIRRLLTVLVLTWHRSITHVLRWSDWRRRHQATARRCHYQRRSES
;
A
#
# COMPACT_ATOMS: atom_id res chain seq x y z
N MET A 1 24.19 3.70 5.65
CA MET A 1 24.47 4.64 4.53
C MET A 1 24.47 3.96 3.16
N VAL A 2 25.12 2.81 2.99
CA VAL A 2 25.26 2.12 1.70
C VAL A 2 23.91 1.87 1.02
N ILE A 3 22.97 1.18 1.68
CA ILE A 3 21.64 0.87 1.12
C ILE A 3 20.87 2.15 0.73
N PHE A 4 20.95 3.21 1.54
CA PHE A 4 20.32 4.49 1.21
C PHE A 4 20.90 5.10 -0.08
N ASN A 5 22.23 5.15 -0.19
CA ASN A 5 22.88 5.72 -1.36
C ASN A 5 22.59 4.90 -2.61
N GLU A 6 22.58 3.58 -2.51
CA GLU A 6 22.23 2.67 -3.60
C GLU A 6 20.79 2.88 -4.08
N LEU A 7 19.82 2.93 -3.16
CA LEU A 7 18.42 3.21 -3.49
C LEU A 7 18.24 4.58 -4.15
N MET A 8 18.90 5.62 -3.62
CA MET A 8 18.86 6.96 -4.22
C MET A 8 19.61 7.03 -5.56
N ALA A 9 20.60 6.15 -5.79
CA ALA A 9 21.28 6.01 -7.07
C ALA A 9 20.40 5.29 -8.10
N ARG A 10 19.66 4.25 -7.70
CA ARG A 10 18.70 3.53 -8.56
C ARG A 10 17.73 4.48 -9.25
N ILE A 11 17.16 5.42 -8.49
CA ILE A 11 16.16 6.37 -9.01
C ILE A 11 16.79 7.63 -9.64
N ALA A 12 18.12 7.78 -9.59
CA ALA A 12 18.79 9.02 -9.98
C ALA A 12 18.53 9.39 -11.46
N GLY A 13 18.50 8.39 -12.33
CA GLY A 13 18.25 8.55 -13.77
C GLY A 13 16.84 9.04 -14.10
N ARG A 14 15.89 8.99 -13.15
CA ARG A 14 14.51 9.47 -13.33
C ARG A 14 14.37 10.99 -13.20
N PHE A 15 15.46 11.67 -12.84
CA PHE A 15 15.50 13.12 -12.69
C PHE A 15 16.44 13.74 -13.73
N GLY A 16 15.89 14.46 -14.71
CA GLY A 16 16.70 15.13 -15.73
C GLY A 16 17.52 16.33 -15.23
N ARG A 17 17.35 16.74 -13.97
CA ARG A 17 18.08 17.85 -13.35
C ARG A 17 18.51 17.52 -11.92
N VAL A 18 19.59 18.14 -11.47
CA VAL A 18 20.16 17.90 -10.14
C VAL A 18 19.27 18.44 -9.01
N GLU A 19 18.54 19.53 -9.22
CA GLU A 19 17.75 20.17 -8.17
C GLU A 19 16.52 19.33 -7.76
N PRO A 20 15.69 18.80 -8.69
CA PRO A 20 14.65 17.83 -8.33
C PRO A 20 15.22 16.57 -7.68
N ARG A 21 16.37 16.07 -8.14
CA ARG A 21 17.04 14.92 -7.52
C ARG A 21 17.42 15.20 -6.06
N ARG A 22 18.09 16.32 -5.79
CA ARG A 22 18.46 16.74 -4.42
C ARG A 22 17.21 16.96 -3.55
N ALA A 23 16.15 17.54 -4.11
CA ALA A 23 14.88 17.72 -3.42
C ALA A 23 14.22 16.38 -3.09
N ALA A 24 14.27 15.38 -3.99
CA ALA A 24 13.78 14.03 -3.72
C ALA A 24 14.56 13.36 -2.58
N THR A 25 15.90 13.44 -2.59
CA THR A 25 16.73 12.98 -1.48
C THR A 25 16.34 13.66 -0.17
N ALA A 26 16.20 14.99 -0.16
CA ALA A 26 15.78 15.74 1.02
C ALA A 26 14.39 15.34 1.50
N HIS A 27 13.45 15.11 0.58
CA HIS A 27 12.10 14.65 0.89
C HIS A 27 12.14 13.30 1.59
N VAL A 28 12.81 12.30 1.00
CA VAL A 28 12.93 10.94 1.54
C VAL A 28 13.61 10.93 2.90
N ARG A 29 14.69 11.72 3.09
CA ARG A 29 15.33 11.87 4.40
C ARG A 29 14.37 12.43 5.44
N GLY A 30 13.62 13.48 5.10
CA GLY A 30 12.60 14.02 5.99
C GLY A 30 11.46 13.03 6.28
N LEU A 31 11.08 12.20 5.30
CA LEU A 31 10.10 11.12 5.52
C LEU A 31 10.61 10.04 6.47
N LEU A 32 11.92 9.91 6.68
CA LEU A 32 12.49 8.99 7.69
C LEU A 32 12.68 9.69 9.04
N ALA A 33 12.90 11.00 9.03
CA ALA A 33 13.20 11.79 10.22
C ALA A 33 12.09 11.78 11.28
N ASP A 34 12.46 12.05 12.52
CA ASP A 34 11.54 12.16 13.64
C ASP A 34 10.89 13.55 13.68
N ILE A 35 9.82 13.67 12.89
CA ILE A 35 9.06 14.91 12.73
C ILE A 35 7.58 14.57 12.88
N ASP A 36 6.90 15.29 13.76
CA ASP A 36 5.49 15.09 14.11
C ASP A 36 4.59 14.93 12.87
N ARG A 37 4.60 15.94 11.98
CA ARG A 37 3.87 15.88 10.71
C ARG A 37 4.78 16.04 9.50
N LYS A 38 4.82 15.01 8.65
CA LYS A 38 5.67 14.91 7.44
C LYS A 38 5.06 15.65 6.24
N ASN A 39 4.78 16.94 6.41
CA ASN A 39 4.34 17.85 5.32
C ASN A 39 5.52 18.62 4.71
N CYS A 40 5.36 19.21 3.53
CA CYS A 40 6.46 19.91 2.83
C CYS A 40 7.13 21.03 3.64
N TRP A 41 6.46 21.64 4.63
CA TRP A 41 7.06 22.70 5.44
C TRP A 41 8.04 22.11 6.45
N ASN A 42 7.55 21.16 7.23
CA ASN A 42 8.33 20.51 8.26
C ASN A 42 9.50 19.69 7.66
N LEU A 43 9.25 19.04 6.52
CA LEU A 43 10.30 18.33 5.77
C LEU A 43 11.36 19.30 5.24
N ALA A 44 10.97 20.46 4.71
CA ALA A 44 11.90 21.45 4.19
C ALA A 44 12.73 22.10 5.31
N GLU A 45 12.09 22.44 6.42
CA GLU A 45 12.77 22.96 7.61
C GLU A 45 13.80 21.96 8.15
N HIS A 46 13.41 20.69 8.25
CA HIS A 46 14.31 19.63 8.68
C HIS A 46 15.49 19.45 7.72
N ALA A 47 15.25 19.55 6.41
CA ALA A 47 16.28 19.42 5.39
C ALA A 47 17.19 20.65 5.22
N GLY A 48 17.09 21.66 6.08
CA GLY A 48 17.92 22.87 5.98
C GLY A 48 17.55 23.82 4.83
N LEU A 49 16.38 23.63 4.20
CA LEU A 49 15.93 24.46 3.09
C LEU A 49 15.38 25.81 3.60
N THR A 50 15.52 26.86 2.78
CA THR A 50 15.07 28.22 3.12
C THR A 50 13.55 28.39 3.17
N GLY A 51 12.80 27.46 2.59
CA GLY A 51 11.35 27.44 2.56
C GLY A 51 10.81 26.17 1.88
N PRO A 52 9.48 26.00 1.84
CA PRO A 52 8.85 24.76 1.34
C PRO A 52 8.85 24.62 -0.19
N GLN A 53 9.23 25.66 -0.92
CA GLN A 53 9.00 25.77 -2.37
C GLN A 53 9.72 24.67 -3.16
N ALA A 54 10.94 24.29 -2.76
CA ALA A 54 11.68 23.23 -3.44
C ALA A 54 10.94 21.87 -3.38
N LEU A 55 10.41 21.50 -2.21
CA LEU A 55 9.65 20.26 -2.03
C LEU A 55 8.24 20.35 -2.65
N GLN A 56 7.60 21.51 -2.59
CA GLN A 56 6.33 21.74 -3.28
C GLN A 56 6.50 21.65 -4.81
N ARG A 57 7.57 22.22 -5.36
CA ARG A 57 7.93 22.12 -6.78
C ARG A 57 8.22 20.68 -7.18
N LEU A 58 9.00 19.96 -6.37
CA LEU A 58 9.27 18.53 -6.58
C LEU A 58 7.97 17.74 -6.80
N LEU A 59 6.99 17.92 -5.91
CA LEU A 59 5.74 17.17 -5.99
C LEU A 59 4.78 17.69 -7.06
N ARG A 60 4.76 19.00 -7.35
CA ARG A 60 3.73 19.58 -8.24
C ARG A 60 4.16 19.76 -9.69
N THR A 61 5.35 20.31 -9.94
CA THR A 61 5.67 20.89 -11.25
C THR A 61 7.04 20.50 -11.80
N ALA A 62 7.95 19.97 -10.98
CA ALA A 62 9.23 19.43 -11.45
C ALA A 62 8.97 18.32 -12.49
N ARG A 63 9.85 18.17 -13.47
CA ARG A 63 9.76 17.09 -14.47
C ARG A 63 10.50 15.85 -13.96
N TRP A 64 9.74 14.84 -13.57
CA TRP A 64 10.19 13.48 -13.29
C TRP A 64 8.97 12.55 -13.33
N ASP A 65 9.22 11.30 -13.65
CA ASP A 65 8.19 10.28 -13.83
C ASP A 65 8.00 9.50 -12.52
N ALA A 66 6.80 9.59 -11.94
CA ALA A 66 6.48 8.90 -10.70
C ALA A 66 6.37 7.39 -10.89
N ASP A 67 5.90 6.93 -12.05
CA ASP A 67 5.67 5.52 -12.33
C ASP A 67 6.98 4.81 -12.65
N ALA A 68 7.90 5.47 -13.36
CA ALA A 68 9.27 4.97 -13.53
C ALA A 68 10.03 4.86 -12.20
N VAL A 69 9.86 5.81 -11.28
CA VAL A 69 10.42 5.69 -9.91
C VAL A 69 9.74 4.56 -9.13
N ARG A 70 8.44 4.33 -9.33
CA ARG A 70 7.75 3.17 -8.73
C ARG A 70 8.30 1.86 -9.28
N ASP A 71 8.59 1.78 -10.58
CA ASP A 71 9.21 0.60 -11.18
C ASP A 71 10.59 0.34 -10.55
N ASP A 72 11.40 1.39 -10.37
CA ASP A 72 12.68 1.27 -9.66
C ASP A 72 12.52 0.81 -8.19
N VAL A 73 11.47 1.27 -7.49
CA VAL A 73 11.12 0.83 -6.12
C VAL A 73 10.72 -0.65 -6.11
N ARG A 74 9.91 -1.09 -7.08
CA ARG A 74 9.49 -2.48 -7.23
C ARG A 74 10.71 -3.37 -7.41
N ASP A 75 11.55 -3.05 -8.39
CA ASP A 75 12.70 -3.86 -8.73
C ASP A 75 13.69 -3.91 -7.56
N PHE A 76 13.98 -2.78 -6.93
CA PHE A 76 14.82 -2.75 -5.73
C PHE A 76 14.23 -3.56 -4.57
N THR A 77 12.90 -3.58 -4.43
CA THR A 77 12.25 -4.40 -3.41
C THR A 77 12.45 -5.89 -3.69
N VAL A 78 12.26 -6.31 -4.95
CA VAL A 78 12.48 -7.70 -5.39
C VAL A 78 13.94 -8.10 -5.24
N ASP A 79 14.89 -7.22 -5.57
CA ASP A 79 16.33 -7.47 -5.42
C ASP A 79 16.75 -7.72 -3.95
N ARG A 80 15.94 -7.26 -2.97
CA ARG A 80 16.26 -7.31 -1.53
C ARG A 80 15.46 -8.30 -0.72
N LEU A 81 14.37 -8.81 -1.28
CA LEU A 81 13.52 -9.79 -0.64
C LEU A 81 13.66 -11.13 -1.37
N ASP A 82 13.35 -12.23 -0.69
CA ASP A 82 13.39 -13.56 -1.30
C ASP A 82 12.52 -13.65 -2.58
N PRO A 83 12.88 -14.52 -3.54
CA PRO A 83 11.96 -14.90 -4.60
C PRO A 83 10.73 -15.62 -4.03
N ASP A 84 9.76 -15.91 -4.90
CA ASP A 84 8.54 -16.68 -4.57
C ASP A 84 7.62 -16.01 -3.54
N GLY A 85 7.60 -14.68 -3.53
CA GLY A 85 6.70 -13.92 -2.67
C GLY A 85 5.24 -13.99 -3.12
N VAL A 86 4.39 -13.47 -2.25
CA VAL A 86 2.95 -13.36 -2.48
C VAL A 86 2.61 -11.91 -2.80
N LEU A 87 1.87 -11.72 -3.91
CA LEU A 87 1.27 -10.44 -4.23
C LEU A 87 -0.01 -10.25 -3.43
N ILE A 88 -0.14 -9.11 -2.77
CA ILE A 88 -1.29 -8.79 -1.93
C ILE A 88 -1.92 -7.50 -2.44
N VAL A 89 -3.19 -7.55 -2.82
CA VAL A 89 -3.97 -6.37 -3.22
C VAL A 89 -4.86 -5.93 -2.07
N ASP A 90 -4.80 -4.64 -1.76
CA ASP A 90 -5.63 -4.01 -0.74
C ASP A 90 -5.72 -2.50 -0.99
N GLU A 91 -6.61 -1.83 -0.29
CA GLU A 91 -6.83 -0.40 -0.37
C GLU A 91 -6.62 0.30 0.98
N THR A 92 -6.29 1.58 0.92
CA THR A 92 -6.29 2.41 2.11
C THR A 92 -6.82 3.80 1.85
N GLY A 93 -7.50 4.35 2.86
CA GLY A 93 -8.16 5.64 2.80
C GLY A 93 -7.33 6.76 3.42
N PHE A 94 -7.42 7.94 2.80
CA PHE A 94 -6.74 9.17 3.24
C PHE A 94 -7.77 10.27 3.50
N VAL A 95 -8.04 10.57 4.77
CA VAL A 95 -9.07 11.55 5.17
C VAL A 95 -8.71 12.96 4.71
N LYS A 96 -9.71 13.71 4.22
CA LYS A 96 -9.56 15.09 3.72
C LYS A 96 -10.69 15.99 4.22
N LYS A 97 -10.37 17.25 4.48
CA LYS A 97 -11.33 18.28 4.96
C LYS A 97 -11.89 19.19 3.85
N GLY A 98 -12.05 18.69 2.62
CA GLY A 98 -12.60 19.46 1.50
C GLY A 98 -12.76 18.64 0.23
N VAL A 99 -13.33 19.26 -0.82
CA VAL A 99 -13.79 18.56 -2.04
C VAL A 99 -12.82 18.61 -3.23
N GLY A 100 -11.80 19.47 -3.20
CA GLY A 100 -10.91 19.67 -4.34
C GLY A 100 -9.57 18.93 -4.24
N SER A 101 -9.52 17.72 -3.69
CA SER A 101 -8.36 16.83 -3.80
C SER A 101 -8.72 15.67 -4.73
N ALA A 102 -7.86 15.30 -5.68
CA ALA A 102 -8.15 14.29 -6.69
C ALA A 102 -8.81 13.02 -6.10
N GLY A 103 -9.93 12.57 -6.68
CA GLY A 103 -10.66 11.38 -6.23
C GLY A 103 -11.31 11.45 -4.84
N VAL A 104 -11.31 12.61 -4.17
CA VAL A 104 -11.93 12.74 -2.84
C VAL A 104 -13.46 12.72 -2.92
N GLN A 105 -14.09 11.90 -2.10
CA GLN A 105 -15.54 11.92 -1.88
C GLN A 105 -15.87 11.29 -0.53
N ARG A 106 -17.15 11.39 -0.12
CA ARG A 106 -17.68 10.59 0.99
C ARG A 106 -17.79 9.13 0.54
N GLN A 107 -16.92 8.28 1.08
CA GLN A 107 -16.89 6.85 0.77
C GLN A 107 -16.39 6.07 1.98
N TYR A 108 -16.64 4.76 2.00
CA TYR A 108 -16.16 3.92 3.09
C TYR A 108 -14.63 3.93 3.12
N SER A 109 -14.07 4.32 4.25
CA SER A 109 -12.63 4.28 4.50
C SER A 109 -12.34 3.17 5.49
N GLY A 110 -11.66 2.11 5.04
CA GLY A 110 -11.23 1.02 5.92
C GLY A 110 -10.38 1.51 7.09
N THR A 111 -9.62 2.59 6.91
CA THR A 111 -8.81 3.21 7.98
C THR A 111 -9.67 3.94 9.02
N ALA A 112 -10.79 4.56 8.61
CA ALA A 112 -11.67 5.27 9.54
C ALA A 112 -12.80 4.38 10.10
N GLY A 113 -12.97 3.17 9.56
CA GLY A 113 -14.05 2.24 9.91
C GLY A 113 -15.45 2.76 9.58
N ARG A 114 -15.56 3.86 8.81
CA ARG A 114 -16.82 4.56 8.55
C ARG A 114 -16.78 5.32 7.23
N ILE A 115 -17.94 5.81 6.79
CA ILE A 115 -18.06 6.70 5.64
C ILE A 115 -17.50 8.07 6.01
N GLU A 116 -16.42 8.45 5.33
CA GLU A 116 -15.67 9.69 5.54
C GLU A 116 -15.34 10.35 4.21
N ASN A 117 -15.11 11.66 4.24
CA ASN A 117 -14.56 12.34 3.07
C ASN A 117 -13.08 12.00 2.92
N CYS A 118 -12.75 11.15 1.95
CA CYS A 118 -11.41 10.60 1.79
C CYS A 118 -11.06 10.32 0.33
N GLN A 119 -9.76 10.24 0.06
CA GLN A 119 -9.21 9.62 -1.15
C GLN A 119 -8.99 8.12 -0.85
N ILE A 120 -9.15 7.25 -1.84
CA ILE A 120 -8.82 5.83 -1.71
C ILE A 120 -7.68 5.49 -2.67
N GLY A 121 -6.58 4.95 -2.15
CA GLY A 121 -5.53 4.36 -2.97
C GLY A 121 -5.63 2.85 -2.95
N VAL A 122 -5.57 2.22 -4.12
CA VAL A 122 -5.36 0.78 -4.29
C VAL A 122 -3.86 0.53 -4.33
N PHE A 123 -3.38 -0.46 -3.59
CA PHE A 123 -1.96 -0.78 -3.46
C PHE A 123 -1.72 -2.26 -3.77
N LEU A 124 -0.53 -2.52 -4.31
CA LEU A 124 0.01 -3.86 -4.47
C LEU A 124 1.19 -4.00 -3.53
N ALA A 125 1.16 -4.97 -2.63
CA ALA A 125 2.28 -5.33 -1.78
C ALA A 125 2.90 -6.66 -2.23
N TYR A 126 4.17 -6.85 -1.92
CA TYR A 126 4.91 -8.09 -2.09
C TYR A 126 5.43 -8.54 -0.73
N ALA A 127 5.15 -9.78 -0.37
CA ALA A 127 5.48 -10.34 0.94
C ALA A 127 6.20 -11.68 0.80
N THR A 128 7.30 -11.81 1.52
CA THR A 128 8.17 -12.98 1.61
C THR A 128 8.46 -13.27 3.09
N PRO A 129 9.14 -14.39 3.41
CA PRO A 129 9.65 -14.61 4.76
C PRO A 129 10.64 -13.53 5.22
N ALA A 130 11.48 -12.99 4.32
CA ALA A 130 12.42 -11.91 4.63
C ALA A 130 11.77 -10.55 4.92
N GLY A 131 10.60 -10.27 4.35
CA GLY A 131 9.95 -8.97 4.55
C GLY A 131 8.75 -8.69 3.65
N ARG A 132 8.27 -7.46 3.70
CA ARG A 132 7.10 -7.01 2.94
C ARG A 132 7.18 -5.52 2.64
N ALA A 133 6.83 -5.13 1.42
CA ALA A 133 6.79 -3.74 1.00
C ALA A 133 5.73 -3.50 -0.08
N LEU A 134 5.41 -2.23 -0.31
CA LEU A 134 4.50 -1.81 -1.37
C LEU A 134 5.27 -1.72 -2.69
N LEU A 135 4.74 -2.33 -3.74
CA LEU A 135 5.29 -2.30 -5.10
C LEU A 135 4.60 -1.28 -6.00
N ASP A 136 3.29 -1.08 -5.85
CA ASP A 136 2.51 -0.20 -6.71
C ASP A 136 1.38 0.51 -5.95
N ARG A 137 0.89 1.60 -6.55
CA ARG A 137 -0.15 2.51 -6.06
C ARG A 137 -0.99 3.02 -7.22
N ARG A 138 -2.31 3.06 -7.05
CA ARG A 138 -3.24 3.74 -7.98
C ARG A 138 -4.30 4.47 -7.20
N LEU A 139 -4.56 5.73 -7.58
CA LEU A 139 -5.64 6.51 -6.98
C LEU A 139 -6.98 6.09 -7.59
N TYR A 140 -7.94 5.71 -6.75
CA TYR A 140 -9.31 5.46 -7.20
C TYR A 140 -10.02 6.78 -7.51
N VAL A 141 -10.52 6.93 -8.73
CA VAL A 141 -11.28 8.10 -9.17
C VAL A 141 -12.74 7.71 -9.37
N PRO A 142 -13.67 8.23 -8.57
CA PRO A 142 -15.09 7.91 -8.68
C PRO A 142 -15.69 8.34 -10.02
N GLU A 143 -16.48 7.46 -10.65
CA GLU A 143 -17.13 7.74 -11.93
C GLU A 143 -18.04 8.97 -11.87
N HIS A 144 -19.06 8.92 -10.99
CA HIS A 144 -20.14 9.90 -11.01
C HIS A 144 -19.81 11.25 -10.37
N THR A 145 -18.88 11.30 -9.41
CA THR A 145 -18.56 12.56 -8.71
C THR A 145 -17.29 13.24 -9.22
N TRP A 146 -16.45 12.52 -9.98
CA TRP A 146 -15.20 13.05 -10.52
C TRP A 146 -15.15 12.97 -12.04
N LEU A 147 -15.23 11.77 -12.62
CA LEU A 147 -15.06 11.62 -14.07
C LEU A 147 -16.22 12.22 -14.86
N ALA A 148 -17.42 12.30 -14.28
CA ALA A 148 -18.55 13.05 -14.83
C ALA A 148 -18.43 14.57 -14.70
N ASP A 149 -17.41 15.11 -14.03
CA ASP A 149 -17.13 16.54 -13.88
C ASP A 149 -15.70 16.86 -14.39
N PRO A 150 -15.54 17.11 -15.71
CA PRO A 150 -14.24 17.43 -16.31
C PRO A 150 -13.57 18.67 -15.69
N GLY A 151 -14.36 19.65 -15.23
CA GLY A 151 -13.83 20.85 -14.59
C GLY A 151 -13.14 20.52 -13.25
N ARG A 152 -13.72 19.61 -12.48
CA ARG A 152 -13.13 19.10 -11.23
C ARG A 152 -11.87 18.28 -11.49
N CYS A 153 -11.86 17.44 -12.52
CA CYS A 153 -10.67 16.70 -12.95
C CYS A 153 -9.54 17.65 -13.34
N LEU A 154 -9.81 18.62 -14.21
CA LEU A 154 -8.85 19.63 -14.66
C LEU A 154 -8.28 20.42 -13.49
N ALA A 155 -9.13 20.90 -12.57
CA ALA A 155 -8.68 21.67 -11.40
C ALA A 155 -7.77 20.86 -10.45
N ALA A 156 -7.93 19.54 -10.39
CA ALA A 156 -7.06 18.65 -9.64
C ALA A 156 -5.89 18.07 -10.46
N GLY A 157 -5.83 18.38 -11.76
CA GLY A 157 -4.83 17.87 -12.70
C GLY A 157 -4.91 16.37 -12.95
N VAL A 158 -6.12 15.79 -12.87
CA VAL A 158 -6.36 14.41 -13.33
C VAL A 158 -6.21 14.40 -14.86
N PRO A 159 -5.36 13.53 -15.44
CA PRO A 159 -5.18 13.46 -16.89
C PRO A 159 -6.46 13.04 -17.63
N ASP A 160 -6.63 13.54 -18.85
CA ASP A 160 -7.83 13.30 -19.68
C ASP A 160 -7.95 11.83 -20.10
N GLU A 161 -6.82 11.12 -20.19
CA GLU A 161 -6.77 9.68 -20.49
C GLU A 161 -7.26 8.77 -19.35
N ILE A 162 -7.50 9.31 -18.14
CA ILE A 162 -7.98 8.53 -17.02
C ILE A 162 -9.47 8.23 -17.18
N ALA A 163 -9.77 7.01 -17.63
CA ALA A 163 -11.11 6.44 -17.64
C ALA A 163 -11.48 5.80 -16.29
N PHE A 164 -12.78 5.56 -16.10
CA PHE A 164 -13.26 4.87 -14.89
C PHE A 164 -12.72 3.44 -14.82
N ALA A 165 -12.18 3.09 -13.65
CA ALA A 165 -11.77 1.74 -13.32
C ALA A 165 -12.23 1.41 -11.89
N THR A 166 -12.90 0.28 -11.74
CA THR A 166 -13.23 -0.26 -10.40
C THR A 166 -11.95 -0.61 -9.65
N LYS A 167 -12.01 -0.69 -8.32
CA LYS A 167 -10.84 -1.11 -7.51
C LYS A 167 -10.29 -2.49 -7.95
N PRO A 168 -11.12 -3.52 -8.22
CA PRO A 168 -10.62 -4.78 -8.78
C PRO A 168 -9.98 -4.65 -10.16
N ALA A 169 -10.48 -3.77 -11.03
CA ALA A 169 -9.85 -3.52 -12.33
C ALA A 169 -8.47 -2.86 -12.18
N LEU A 170 -8.34 -1.88 -11.27
CA LEU A 170 -7.05 -1.29 -10.90
C LEU A 170 -6.09 -2.36 -10.37
N ALA A 171 -6.53 -3.17 -9.40
CA ALA A 171 -5.73 -4.24 -8.82
C ALA A 171 -5.31 -5.29 -9.85
N THR A 172 -6.21 -5.69 -10.76
CA THR A 172 -5.89 -6.60 -11.87
C THR A 172 -4.76 -6.03 -12.70
N ALA A 173 -4.88 -4.78 -13.15
CA ALA A 173 -3.84 -4.16 -13.95
C ALA A 173 -2.51 -3.97 -13.20
N MET A 174 -2.53 -3.77 -11.87
CA MET A 174 -1.31 -3.72 -11.05
C MET A 174 -0.63 -5.08 -10.95
N VAL A 175 -1.40 -6.14 -10.70
CA VAL A 175 -0.89 -7.52 -10.61
C VAL A 175 -0.31 -7.95 -11.96
N LEU A 176 -1.03 -7.72 -13.06
CA LEU A 176 -0.56 -8.08 -14.39
C LEU A 176 0.73 -7.33 -14.75
N ALA A 177 0.80 -6.02 -14.49
CA ALA A 177 2.01 -5.25 -14.72
C ALA A 177 3.21 -5.74 -13.88
N ALA A 178 2.99 -6.17 -12.63
CA ALA A 178 4.04 -6.74 -11.80
C ALA A 178 4.55 -8.08 -12.35
N LEU A 179 3.64 -8.96 -12.79
CA LEU A 179 3.99 -10.25 -13.39
C LEU A 179 4.72 -10.08 -14.73
N GLU A 180 4.26 -9.17 -15.58
CA GLU A 180 4.89 -8.83 -16.86
C GLU A 180 6.28 -8.20 -16.68
N ALA A 181 6.48 -7.46 -15.58
CA ALA A 181 7.79 -6.96 -15.18
C ALA A 181 8.72 -8.01 -14.54
N GLY A 182 8.27 -9.28 -14.44
CA GLY A 182 9.10 -10.38 -13.92
C GLY A 182 9.17 -10.48 -12.40
N VAL A 183 8.23 -9.88 -11.65
CA VAL A 183 8.18 -10.07 -10.19
C VAL A 183 7.98 -11.57 -9.89
N PRO A 184 8.85 -12.21 -9.09
CA PRO A 184 8.83 -13.65 -8.86
C PRO A 184 7.73 -14.01 -7.86
N ALA A 185 6.48 -13.97 -8.31
CA ALA A 185 5.31 -14.28 -7.49
C ALA A 185 4.46 -15.38 -8.13
N HIS A 186 4.12 -16.39 -7.33
CA HIS A 186 3.28 -17.51 -7.74
C HIS A 186 1.88 -17.47 -7.16
N TRP A 187 1.64 -16.53 -6.23
CA TRP A 187 0.40 -16.42 -5.48
C TRP A 187 -0.09 -14.98 -5.38
N VAL A 188 -1.40 -14.81 -5.48
CA VAL A 188 -2.11 -13.55 -5.23
C VAL A 188 -3.14 -13.75 -4.11
N THR A 189 -3.22 -12.80 -3.18
CA THR A 189 -4.29 -12.74 -2.17
C THR A 189 -4.87 -11.33 -2.10
N GLY A 190 -6.12 -11.24 -1.63
CA GLY A 190 -6.85 -9.99 -1.49
C GLY A 190 -8.07 -10.19 -0.60
N ASP A 191 -8.67 -9.08 -0.19
CA ASP A 191 -9.90 -9.08 0.58
C ASP A 191 -11.14 -9.45 -0.27
N GLU A 192 -12.32 -9.28 0.32
CA GLU A 192 -13.59 -9.63 -0.30
C GLU A 192 -13.90 -8.83 -1.56
N VAL A 193 -13.48 -7.56 -1.64
CA VAL A 193 -13.72 -6.70 -2.82
C VAL A 193 -13.06 -7.32 -4.04
N TYR A 194 -11.85 -7.84 -3.89
CA TYR A 194 -11.10 -8.49 -4.97
C TYR A 194 -11.57 -9.92 -5.21
N GLY A 195 -11.87 -10.67 -4.15
CA GLY A 195 -12.26 -12.07 -4.29
C GLY A 195 -13.66 -12.29 -4.86
N GLN A 196 -14.52 -11.27 -4.88
CA GLN A 196 -15.78 -11.31 -5.62
C GLN A 196 -15.60 -11.11 -7.13
N ASP A 197 -14.54 -10.44 -7.59
CA ASP A 197 -14.35 -10.08 -9.00
C ASP A 197 -13.96 -11.28 -9.89
N PRO A 198 -14.81 -11.68 -10.86
CA PRO A 198 -14.53 -12.81 -11.73
C PRO A 198 -13.45 -12.52 -12.77
N ARG A 199 -13.24 -11.26 -13.15
CA ARG A 199 -12.26 -10.90 -14.19
C ARG A 199 -10.83 -11.02 -13.67
N LEU A 200 -10.60 -10.60 -12.42
CA LEU A 200 -9.34 -10.81 -11.71
C LEU A 200 -9.02 -12.31 -11.64
N ARG A 201 -9.97 -13.13 -11.18
CA ARG A 201 -9.77 -14.59 -11.11
C ARG A 201 -9.44 -15.19 -12.47
N ALA A 202 -10.23 -14.88 -13.50
CA ALA A 202 -9.98 -15.36 -14.86
C ALA A 202 -8.60 -14.94 -15.39
N ALA A 203 -8.17 -13.70 -15.14
CA ALA A 203 -6.85 -13.20 -15.56
C ALA A 203 -5.69 -13.94 -14.87
N LEU A 204 -5.85 -14.30 -13.59
CA LEU A 204 -4.88 -15.08 -12.83
C LEU A 204 -4.83 -16.53 -13.28
N GLU A 205 -5.99 -17.17 -13.48
CA GLU A 205 -6.06 -18.55 -13.96
C GLU A 205 -5.46 -18.69 -15.38
N ALA A 206 -5.75 -17.75 -16.27
CA ALA A 206 -5.19 -17.72 -17.63
C ALA A 206 -3.64 -17.67 -17.63
N ARG A 207 -3.05 -17.05 -16.60
CA ARG A 207 -1.59 -16.97 -16.40
C ARG A 207 -1.06 -18.05 -15.45
N ARG A 208 -1.91 -19.00 -15.03
CA ARG A 208 -1.57 -20.08 -14.09
C ARG A 208 -1.01 -19.58 -12.76
N ILE A 209 -1.45 -18.40 -12.31
CA ILE A 209 -1.07 -17.83 -11.02
C ILE A 209 -2.05 -18.31 -9.95
N GLY A 210 -1.52 -18.89 -8.87
CA GLY A 210 -2.34 -19.32 -7.75
C GLY A 210 -3.00 -18.14 -7.05
N TYR A 211 -4.18 -18.34 -6.47
CA TYR A 211 -4.78 -17.32 -5.63
C TYR A 211 -5.50 -17.90 -4.43
N VAL A 212 -5.58 -17.08 -3.38
CA VAL A 212 -6.46 -17.27 -2.23
C VAL A 212 -7.13 -15.93 -1.95
N LEU A 213 -8.37 -15.76 -2.41
CA LEU A 213 -9.09 -14.49 -2.31
C LEU A 213 -10.27 -14.63 -1.37
N ALA A 214 -10.43 -13.69 -0.43
CA ALA A 214 -11.55 -13.74 0.50
C ALA A 214 -12.89 -13.55 -0.23
N ILE A 215 -13.95 -14.21 0.23
CA ILE A 215 -15.30 -14.08 -0.32
C ILE A 215 -16.33 -14.00 0.80
N ALA A 216 -17.50 -13.42 0.50
CA ALA A 216 -18.64 -13.44 1.39
C ALA A 216 -19.15 -14.87 1.63
N GLY A 217 -19.70 -15.13 2.82
CA GLY A 217 -20.32 -16.43 3.14
C GLY A 217 -21.53 -16.77 2.27
N ASN A 218 -22.27 -15.77 1.78
CA ASN A 218 -23.39 -15.96 0.86
C ASN A 218 -22.95 -16.20 -0.60
N ARG A 219 -21.65 -16.14 -0.91
CA ARG A 219 -21.16 -16.34 -2.27
C ARG A 219 -21.37 -17.79 -2.68
N ARG A 220 -22.02 -18.00 -3.83
CA ARG A 220 -22.26 -19.32 -4.40
C ARG A 220 -21.02 -19.90 -5.06
N VAL A 221 -20.84 -21.20 -4.84
CA VAL A 221 -19.83 -22.07 -5.47
C VAL A 221 -20.51 -23.33 -5.96
N GLU A 222 -19.91 -23.96 -6.97
CA GLU A 222 -20.35 -25.25 -7.46
C GLU A 222 -19.68 -26.39 -6.69
N LEU A 223 -20.48 -27.16 -5.95
CA LEU A 223 -20.05 -28.33 -5.20
C LEU A 223 -20.89 -29.53 -5.65
N GLU A 224 -20.23 -30.56 -6.21
CA GLU A 224 -20.88 -31.81 -6.64
C GLU A 224 -22.08 -31.58 -7.59
N GLY A 225 -21.97 -30.60 -8.50
CA GLY A 225 -23.02 -30.26 -9.46
C GLY A 225 -24.16 -29.39 -8.91
N ALA A 226 -24.09 -29.00 -7.63
CA ALA A 226 -25.07 -28.12 -7.00
C ALA A 226 -24.47 -26.72 -6.69
N GLN A 227 -25.28 -25.68 -6.93
CA GLN A 227 -24.95 -24.31 -6.54
C GLN A 227 -25.31 -24.06 -5.08
N VAL A 228 -24.29 -23.94 -4.23
CA VAL A 228 -24.43 -23.77 -2.77
C VAL A 228 -23.61 -22.57 -2.31
N SER A 229 -24.08 -21.86 -1.29
CA SER A 229 -23.29 -20.79 -0.68
C SER A 229 -22.12 -21.34 0.12
N ALA A 230 -21.05 -20.55 0.25
CA ALA A 230 -19.89 -20.92 1.04
C ALA A 230 -20.25 -21.25 2.51
N ALA A 231 -21.22 -20.53 3.08
CA ALA A 231 -21.75 -20.80 4.41
C ALA A 231 -22.48 -22.15 4.52
N GLU A 232 -23.31 -22.49 3.52
CA GLU A 232 -23.97 -23.81 3.46
C GLU A 232 -22.94 -24.95 3.34
N VAL A 233 -21.83 -24.74 2.61
CA VAL A 233 -20.74 -25.73 2.58
C VAL A 233 -20.14 -25.91 3.98
N ALA A 234 -19.85 -24.84 4.70
CA ALA A 234 -19.31 -24.94 6.07
C ALA A 234 -20.20 -25.72 7.03
N MET A 235 -21.53 -25.59 6.91
CA MET A 235 -22.49 -26.34 7.72
C MET A 235 -22.45 -27.86 7.46
N ARG A 236 -22.02 -28.28 6.26
CA ARG A 236 -21.89 -29.69 5.87
C ARG A 236 -20.54 -30.30 6.26
N VAL A 237 -19.56 -29.49 6.68
CA VAL A 237 -18.24 -29.98 7.08
C VAL A 237 -18.30 -30.58 8.49
N SER A 238 -18.22 -31.92 8.57
CA SER A 238 -18.12 -32.63 9.85
C SER A 238 -16.88 -32.21 10.65
N ASP A 239 -16.93 -32.25 11.98
CA ASP A 239 -15.85 -31.81 12.88
C ASP A 239 -14.49 -32.50 12.60
N ARG A 240 -14.48 -33.77 12.17
CA ARG A 240 -13.24 -34.49 11.80
C ARG A 240 -12.47 -33.92 10.60
N HIS A 241 -13.11 -33.06 9.79
CA HIS A 241 -12.51 -32.43 8.62
C HIS A 241 -11.97 -31.02 8.90
N TRP A 242 -12.05 -30.57 10.16
CA TRP A 242 -11.43 -29.34 10.61
C TRP A 242 -10.02 -29.61 11.14
N HIS A 243 -9.04 -28.94 10.55
CA HIS A 243 -7.64 -29.07 10.90
C HIS A 243 -7.13 -27.78 11.54
N ARG A 244 -6.48 -27.91 12.70
CA ARG A 244 -5.90 -26.77 13.40
C ARG A 244 -4.55 -26.42 12.78
N TYR A 245 -4.48 -25.23 12.16
CA TYR A 245 -3.25 -24.72 11.56
C TYR A 245 -2.98 -23.26 11.93
N ARG A 246 -1.70 -22.91 11.90
CA ARG A 246 -1.21 -21.56 12.15
C ARG A 246 -1.27 -20.72 10.87
N ALA A 247 -1.88 -19.55 10.95
CA ALA A 247 -2.02 -18.58 9.85
C ALA A 247 -1.09 -17.36 10.04
N GLY A 248 0.20 -17.64 10.17
CA GLY A 248 1.25 -16.64 10.40
C GLY A 248 1.47 -16.26 11.86
N GLN A 249 2.40 -15.33 12.10
CA GLN A 249 2.61 -14.70 13.40
C GLN A 249 1.65 -13.51 13.57
N GLY A 250 1.15 -13.29 14.78
CA GLY A 250 0.49 -12.06 15.19
C GLY A 250 1.29 -11.34 16.28
N ALA A 251 0.85 -10.13 16.65
CA ALA A 251 1.52 -9.32 17.67
C ALA A 251 1.61 -10.00 19.07
N LYS A 252 0.76 -11.00 19.34
CA LYS A 252 0.74 -11.79 20.59
C LYS A 252 1.17 -13.25 20.39
N GLY A 253 1.88 -13.54 19.30
CA GLY A 253 2.29 -14.89 18.93
C GLY A 253 1.47 -15.51 17.80
N PRO A 254 1.60 -16.83 17.56
CA PRO A 254 1.01 -17.49 16.40
C PRO A 254 -0.51 -17.41 16.38
N ARG A 255 -1.09 -17.05 15.23
CA ARG A 255 -2.56 -17.05 15.06
C ARG A 255 -3.03 -18.45 14.68
N TRP A 256 -3.74 -19.10 15.60
CA TRP A 256 -4.31 -20.42 15.39
C TRP A 256 -5.77 -20.33 14.97
N TYR A 257 -6.13 -21.08 13.93
CA TYR A 257 -7.50 -21.23 13.46
C TYR A 257 -7.77 -22.70 13.13
N ALA A 258 -9.06 -23.08 13.14
CA ALA A 258 -9.50 -24.31 12.51
C ALA A 258 -9.76 -24.05 11.02
N TRP A 259 -9.32 -24.96 10.17
CA TRP A 259 -9.42 -24.84 8.72
C TRP A 259 -10.07 -26.07 8.11
N ALA A 260 -10.95 -25.84 7.15
CA ALA A 260 -11.51 -26.87 6.30
C ALA A 260 -11.45 -26.42 4.84
N TRP A 261 -11.57 -27.36 3.92
CA TRP A 261 -11.67 -27.04 2.50
C TRP A 261 -12.60 -28.02 1.77
N ALA A 262 -13.13 -27.58 0.64
CA ALA A 262 -13.87 -28.43 -0.27
C ALA A 262 -13.39 -28.15 -1.70
N ARG A 263 -13.25 -29.19 -2.51
CA ARG A 263 -12.99 -29.02 -3.94
C ARG A 263 -14.26 -28.49 -4.61
N ILE A 264 -14.13 -27.46 -5.43
CA ILE A 264 -15.25 -26.85 -6.15
C ILE A 264 -15.05 -27.02 -7.66
N ASN A 265 -16.14 -27.26 -8.38
CA ASN A 265 -16.13 -27.62 -9.80
C ASN A 265 -16.73 -26.51 -10.66
N GLU A 266 -16.10 -25.33 -10.69
CA GLU A 266 -16.68 -24.17 -11.38
C GLU A 266 -16.21 -24.01 -12.83
N SER A 267 -15.35 -24.91 -13.32
CA SER A 267 -14.84 -24.95 -14.71
C SER A 267 -14.09 -26.26 -14.98
N GLU A 268 -14.24 -26.81 -16.20
CA GLU A 268 -13.44 -27.94 -16.72
C GLU A 268 -12.01 -27.55 -17.11
N ALA A 269 -11.66 -26.25 -17.06
CA ALA A 269 -10.31 -25.79 -17.38
C ALA A 269 -9.26 -26.30 -16.37
N HIS A 270 -8.05 -26.54 -16.88
CA HIS A 270 -6.89 -27.03 -16.13
C HIS A 270 -6.64 -26.30 -14.80
N GLY A 271 -6.31 -27.07 -13.76
CA GLY A 271 -5.98 -26.58 -12.42
C GLY A 271 -6.91 -27.14 -11.35
N TYR A 272 -6.74 -26.67 -10.13
CA TYR A 272 -7.48 -27.12 -8.96
C TYR A 272 -8.10 -25.92 -8.26
N ARG A 273 -9.38 -26.05 -7.89
CA ARG A 273 -10.15 -25.01 -7.21
C ARG A 273 -10.68 -25.54 -5.89
N TRP A 274 -10.63 -24.68 -4.88
CA TRP A 274 -11.13 -25.01 -3.55
C TRP A 274 -11.90 -23.84 -2.96
N LEU A 275 -12.92 -24.18 -2.18
CA LEU A 275 -13.41 -23.31 -1.13
C LEU A 275 -12.59 -23.62 0.12
N LEU A 276 -11.88 -22.62 0.65
CA LEU A 276 -11.18 -22.69 1.92
C LEU A 276 -12.00 -21.96 2.99
N ILE A 277 -12.10 -22.57 4.17
CA ILE A 277 -12.94 -22.10 5.26
C ILE A 277 -12.09 -22.00 6.50
N ARG A 278 -12.08 -20.82 7.13
CA ARG A 278 -11.41 -20.55 8.40
C ARG A 278 -12.46 -20.37 9.49
N ARG A 279 -12.27 -21.03 10.62
CA ARG A 279 -13.07 -20.86 11.83
C ARG A 279 -12.20 -20.32 12.96
N ASN A 280 -12.65 -19.22 13.57
CA ASN A 280 -12.06 -18.69 14.80
C ASN A 280 -12.28 -19.70 15.94
N LEU A 281 -11.20 -20.07 16.64
CA LEU A 281 -11.24 -21.08 17.70
C LEU A 281 -11.99 -20.60 18.96
N THR A 282 -12.09 -19.28 19.16
CA THR A 282 -12.73 -18.67 20.33
C THR A 282 -14.13 -18.19 20.00
N THR A 283 -14.30 -17.44 18.91
CA THR A 283 -15.60 -16.83 18.56
C THR A 283 -16.47 -17.70 17.68
N GLY A 284 -15.92 -18.76 17.06
CA GLY A 284 -16.62 -19.57 16.06
C GLY A 284 -16.82 -18.86 14.71
N GLU A 285 -16.43 -17.60 14.58
CA GLU A 285 -16.62 -16.79 13.36
C GLU A 285 -15.95 -17.45 12.15
N LEU A 286 -16.68 -17.47 11.04
CA LEU A 286 -16.24 -18.05 9.77
C LEU A 286 -15.73 -16.98 8.80
N ALA A 287 -14.65 -17.31 8.10
CA ALA A 287 -14.19 -16.56 6.93
C ALA A 287 -13.95 -17.54 5.76
N PHE A 288 -14.28 -17.11 4.56
CA PHE A 288 -14.29 -17.94 3.36
C PHE A 288 -13.32 -17.40 2.32
N TYR A 289 -12.68 -18.30 1.58
CA TYR A 289 -11.76 -17.94 0.52
C TYR A 289 -11.98 -18.83 -0.70
N ARG A 290 -12.00 -18.21 -1.88
CA ARG A 290 -11.93 -18.92 -3.15
C ARG A 290 -10.47 -19.11 -3.52
N CYS A 291 -10.09 -20.34 -3.83
CA CYS A 291 -8.71 -20.71 -4.11
C CYS A 291 -8.58 -21.32 -5.49
N TYR A 292 -7.45 -21.06 -6.14
CA TYR A 292 -7.00 -21.72 -7.36
C TYR A 292 -5.51 -21.99 -7.30
N ALA A 293 -5.08 -23.10 -7.90
CA ALA A 293 -3.68 -23.34 -8.21
C ALA A 293 -3.54 -24.19 -9.49
N PRO A 294 -2.48 -24.00 -10.28
CA PRO A 294 -2.22 -24.81 -11.47
C PRO A 294 -1.89 -26.28 -11.15
N THR A 295 -1.42 -26.55 -9.93
CA THR A 295 -1.05 -27.88 -9.44
C THR A 295 -1.78 -28.18 -8.13
N ARG A 296 -1.86 -29.46 -7.77
CA ARG A 296 -2.49 -29.88 -6.51
C ARG A 296 -1.69 -29.32 -5.34
N GLN A 297 -2.35 -28.64 -4.42
CA GLN A 297 -1.74 -28.04 -3.24
C GLN A 297 -2.21 -28.74 -1.97
N PRO A 298 -1.37 -28.87 -0.93
CA PRO A 298 -1.83 -29.27 0.40
C PRO A 298 -2.57 -28.13 1.10
N LEU A 299 -3.44 -28.45 2.05
CA LEU A 299 -4.21 -27.46 2.83
C LEU A 299 -3.30 -26.40 3.47
N MET A 300 -2.16 -26.83 4.05
CA MET A 300 -1.18 -25.93 4.67
C MET A 300 -0.67 -24.85 3.71
N ALA A 301 -0.50 -25.15 2.42
CA ALA A 301 -0.05 -24.16 1.44
C ALA A 301 -1.08 -23.03 1.31
N LEU A 302 -2.36 -23.36 1.16
CA LEU A 302 -3.44 -22.37 1.07
C LEU A 302 -3.60 -21.58 2.38
N VAL A 303 -3.47 -22.24 3.53
CA VAL A 303 -3.50 -21.58 4.86
C VAL A 303 -2.37 -20.57 4.99
N LYS A 304 -1.16 -20.90 4.50
CA LYS A 304 -0.02 -19.97 4.52
C LYS A 304 -0.31 -18.72 3.69
N ILE A 305 -0.86 -18.86 2.48
CA ILE A 305 -1.22 -17.72 1.62
C ILE A 305 -2.33 -16.87 2.27
N ALA A 306 -3.39 -17.51 2.79
CA ALA A 306 -4.46 -16.80 3.51
C ALA A 306 -3.93 -16.01 4.72
N GLY A 307 -2.97 -16.60 5.46
CA GLY A 307 -2.33 -15.95 6.60
C GLY A 307 -1.42 -14.78 6.23
N ILE A 308 -0.76 -14.84 5.07
CA ILE A 308 0.12 -13.79 4.55
C ILE A 308 -0.65 -12.52 4.18
N ARG A 309 -1.95 -12.59 3.87
CA ARG A 309 -2.78 -11.40 3.55
C ARG A 309 -2.59 -10.25 4.54
N TRP A 310 -2.42 -10.55 5.83
CA TRP A 310 -2.20 -9.55 6.88
C TRP A 310 -0.95 -8.67 6.68
N ALA A 311 0.03 -9.11 5.89
CA ALA A 311 1.25 -8.37 5.63
C ALA A 311 1.01 -7.01 4.94
N VAL A 312 -0.08 -6.84 4.19
CA VAL A 312 -0.43 -5.54 3.59
C VAL A 312 -0.92 -4.54 4.65
N GLU A 313 -1.68 -5.00 5.65
CA GLU A 313 -2.14 -4.18 6.76
C GLU A 313 -0.94 -3.69 7.60
N GLU A 314 0.02 -4.59 7.87
CA GLU A 314 1.29 -4.24 8.51
C GLU A 314 2.11 -3.27 7.65
N SER A 315 2.12 -3.44 6.33
CA SER A 315 2.77 -2.52 5.40
C SER A 315 2.13 -1.13 5.46
N PHE A 316 0.80 -1.02 5.52
CA PHE A 316 0.11 0.26 5.67
C PHE A 316 0.36 0.90 7.03
N GLN A 317 0.34 0.12 8.12
CA GLN A 317 0.67 0.61 9.45
C GLN A 317 2.11 1.16 9.50
N ALA A 318 3.06 0.43 8.92
CA ALA A 318 4.44 0.88 8.80
C ALA A 318 4.57 2.12 7.89
N ALA A 319 3.90 2.13 6.74
CA ALA A 319 3.94 3.25 5.80
C ALA A 319 3.42 4.55 6.44
N LYS A 320 2.30 4.48 7.16
CA LYS A 320 1.70 5.62 7.86
C LYS A 320 2.55 6.03 9.07
N GLY A 321 2.84 5.09 9.96
CA GLY A 321 3.53 5.36 11.22
C GLY A 321 5.02 5.72 11.08
N GLN A 322 5.73 5.15 10.10
CA GLN A 322 7.18 5.35 9.96
C GLN A 322 7.55 6.39 8.92
N VAL A 323 6.86 6.40 7.78
CA VAL A 323 7.21 7.27 6.64
C VAL A 323 6.13 8.28 6.25
N GLY A 324 5.06 8.38 7.04
CA GLY A 324 4.03 9.42 6.88
C GLY A 324 3.25 9.34 5.58
N LEU A 325 2.94 8.13 5.11
CA LEU A 325 2.15 7.90 3.89
C LEU A 325 0.85 8.73 3.83
N ASP A 326 0.26 9.06 4.98
CA ASP A 326 -0.99 9.83 5.13
C ASP A 326 -0.80 11.24 5.74
N HIS A 327 0.44 11.67 6.00
CA HIS A 327 0.74 12.97 6.62
C HIS A 327 0.69 14.14 5.63
N TYR A 328 0.58 13.85 4.33
CA TYR A 328 0.67 14.85 3.26
C TYR A 328 -0.49 15.84 3.19
N GLN A 329 -0.20 16.97 2.56
CA GLN A 329 -1.17 18.04 2.25
C GLN A 329 -1.35 18.26 0.74
N VAL A 330 -0.81 17.37 -0.09
CA VAL A 330 -1.03 17.40 -1.54
C VAL A 330 -2.52 17.18 -1.89
N ARG A 331 -2.93 17.83 -2.99
CA ARG A 331 -4.32 17.83 -3.49
C ARG A 331 -4.44 17.31 -4.92
N GLY A 332 -3.49 17.66 -5.80
CA GLY A 332 -3.55 17.28 -7.21
C GLY A 332 -3.09 15.84 -7.47
N TRP A 333 -3.53 15.28 -8.59
CA TRP A 333 -3.24 13.93 -9.06
C TRP A 333 -1.74 13.61 -9.07
N THR A 334 -0.96 14.42 -9.77
CA THR A 334 0.50 14.26 -9.92
C THR A 334 1.21 14.32 -8.57
N ALA A 335 0.80 15.27 -7.71
CA ALA A 335 1.42 15.44 -6.40
C ALA A 335 1.11 14.27 -5.46
N TRP A 336 -0.08 13.67 -5.58
CA TRP A 336 -0.44 12.44 -4.86
C TRP A 336 0.46 11.28 -5.27
N HIS A 337 0.52 10.95 -6.56
CA HIS A 337 1.34 9.83 -7.05
C HIS A 337 2.80 10.00 -6.67
N ARG A 338 3.35 11.22 -6.79
CA ARG A 338 4.73 11.54 -6.42
C ARG A 338 5.00 11.38 -4.92
N HIS A 339 4.13 11.89 -4.05
CA HIS A 339 4.32 11.75 -2.62
C HIS A 339 4.23 10.28 -2.19
N ILE A 340 3.21 9.56 -2.66
CA ILE A 340 3.01 8.14 -2.32
C ILE A 340 4.21 7.31 -2.81
N THR A 341 4.73 7.57 -4.00
CA THR A 341 5.94 6.90 -4.51
C THR A 341 7.16 7.15 -3.62
N LEU A 342 7.39 8.39 -3.18
CA LEU A 342 8.53 8.70 -2.31
C LEU A 342 8.36 8.13 -0.89
N ALA A 343 7.13 8.01 -0.40
CA ALA A 343 6.84 7.31 0.85
C ALA A 343 7.09 5.79 0.71
N MET A 344 6.69 5.18 -0.41
CA MET A 344 7.01 3.78 -0.71
C MET A 344 8.52 3.56 -0.78
N LEU A 345 9.26 4.42 -1.49
CA LEU A 345 10.72 4.38 -1.53
C LEU A 345 11.34 4.46 -0.12
N ALA A 346 10.85 5.36 0.74
CA ALA A 346 11.32 5.48 2.11
C ALA A 346 11.01 4.22 2.94
N LEU A 347 9.84 3.60 2.75
CA LEU A 347 9.50 2.34 3.41
C LEU A 347 10.39 1.19 2.91
N THR A 348 10.60 1.08 1.60
CA THR A 348 11.47 0.08 0.97
C THR A 348 12.89 0.15 1.51
N LEU A 349 13.42 1.34 1.82
CA LEU A 349 14.69 1.47 2.52
C LEU A 349 14.69 0.75 3.87
N LEU A 350 13.68 1.00 4.71
CA LEU A 350 13.58 0.38 6.03
C LEU A 350 13.46 -1.14 5.92
N VAL A 351 12.67 -1.62 4.96
CA VAL A 351 12.49 -3.04 4.67
C VAL A 351 13.78 -3.69 4.17
N ALA A 352 14.50 -3.04 3.25
CA ALA A 352 15.78 -3.55 2.74
C ALA A 352 16.87 -3.61 3.82
N VAL A 353 16.91 -2.62 4.72
CA VAL A 353 17.81 -2.68 5.89
C VAL A 353 17.38 -3.80 6.83
N ALA A 354 16.08 -4.01 7.02
CA ALA A 354 15.58 -5.07 7.88
C ALA A 354 15.90 -6.47 7.34
N ALA A 355 15.76 -6.68 6.03
CA ALA A 355 16.05 -7.93 5.35
C ALA A 355 17.55 -8.25 5.30
N ALA A 356 18.40 -7.23 5.30
CA ALA A 356 19.86 -7.39 5.34
C ALA A 356 20.43 -7.65 6.75
N GLN A 357 19.58 -7.76 7.78
CA GLN A 357 20.04 -8.06 9.12
C GLN A 357 20.57 -9.50 9.20
N PRO A 358 21.64 -9.75 9.98
CA PRO A 358 22.06 -11.10 10.25
C PRO A 358 20.98 -11.86 11.04
N PRO A 359 21.00 -13.20 11.02
CA PRO A 359 20.12 -14.01 11.86
C PRO A 359 20.19 -13.55 13.32
N SER A 360 19.03 -13.48 13.97
CA SER A 360 18.94 -13.06 15.37
C SER A 360 19.70 -14.02 16.27
N ASP A 361 20.48 -13.47 17.19
CA ASP A 361 20.98 -14.22 18.35
C ASP A 361 19.82 -14.50 19.32
N GLN A 362 19.91 -15.57 20.13
CA GLN A 362 18.78 -16.08 20.93
C GLN A 362 18.24 -15.05 21.95
N ASP A 363 19.07 -14.10 22.36
CA ASP A 363 18.75 -13.13 23.43
C ASP A 363 18.16 -11.80 22.95
N ARG A 364 18.06 -11.56 21.63
CA ARG A 364 17.55 -10.29 21.07
C ARG A 364 16.63 -10.53 19.90
N ILE A 365 15.58 -9.72 19.79
CA ILE A 365 14.77 -9.66 18.56
C ILE A 365 15.52 -8.87 17.48
N PRO A 366 15.30 -9.15 16.18
CA PRO A 366 15.81 -8.32 15.10
C PRO A 366 15.31 -6.88 15.21
N LEU A 367 16.07 -5.92 14.68
CA LEU A 367 15.66 -4.53 14.66
C LEU A 367 14.34 -4.40 13.89
N THR A 368 13.37 -3.79 14.55
CA THR A 368 12.07 -3.49 13.96
C THR A 368 12.18 -2.27 13.05
N LEU A 369 11.24 -2.08 12.11
CA LEU A 369 11.24 -0.89 11.23
C LEU A 369 11.26 0.44 12.02
N PRO A 370 10.52 0.60 13.14
CA PRO A 370 10.66 1.77 14.00
C PRO A 370 12.07 1.99 14.54
N GLU A 371 12.73 0.93 15.00
CA GLU A 371 14.09 1.06 15.55
C GLU A 371 15.12 1.35 14.45
N ILE A 372 15.01 0.71 13.29
CA ILE A 372 15.83 1.02 12.11
C ILE A 372 15.66 2.49 11.73
N ARG A 373 14.41 2.98 11.65
CA ARG A 373 14.14 4.40 11.37
C ARG A 373 14.78 5.31 12.41
N ARG A 374 14.64 4.99 13.69
CA ARG A 374 15.22 5.76 14.81
C ARG A 374 16.74 5.85 14.67
N LEU A 375 17.41 4.71 14.48
CA LEU A 375 18.86 4.64 14.34
C LEU A 375 19.36 5.37 13.08
N LEU A 376 18.70 5.18 11.93
CA LEU A 376 19.02 5.93 10.72
C LEU A 376 18.87 7.43 10.93
N THR A 377 17.81 7.85 11.62
CA THR A 377 17.56 9.26 11.91
C THR A 377 18.69 9.83 12.76
N VAL A 378 18.94 9.25 13.93
CA VAL A 378 19.91 9.77 14.91
C VAL A 378 21.34 9.73 14.40
N LEU A 379 21.75 8.62 13.79
CA LEU A 379 23.16 8.37 13.46
C LEU A 379 23.56 8.90 12.08
N VAL A 380 22.62 9.01 11.14
CA VAL A 380 22.94 9.20 9.72
C VAL A 380 22.23 10.39 9.10
N LEU A 381 20.98 10.64 9.47
CA LEU A 381 20.12 11.62 8.79
C LEU A 381 19.93 12.92 9.57
N THR A 382 20.55 13.06 10.76
CA THR A 382 20.44 14.26 11.59
C THR A 382 21.07 15.48 10.93
N TRP A 383 20.24 16.47 10.59
CA TRP A 383 20.70 17.77 10.16
C TRP A 383 20.88 18.71 11.35
N HIS A 384 22.06 19.31 11.50
CA HIS A 384 22.32 20.31 12.54
C HIS A 384 21.81 21.69 12.07
N ARG A 385 20.85 22.26 12.80
CA ARG A 385 20.22 23.55 12.46
C ARG A 385 20.99 24.71 13.09
N SER A 386 21.32 25.72 12.30
CA SER A 386 21.84 26.98 12.84
C SER A 386 20.72 27.84 13.45
N ILE A 387 21.06 28.71 14.40
CA ILE A 387 20.12 29.69 14.99
C ILE A 387 19.46 30.53 13.89
N THR A 388 20.24 30.98 12.90
CA THR A 388 19.75 31.75 11.75
C THR A 388 18.68 30.99 10.96
N HIS A 389 18.85 29.67 10.77
CA HIS A 389 17.87 28.83 10.08
C HIS A 389 16.55 28.76 10.85
N VAL A 390 16.63 28.55 12.17
CA VAL A 390 15.46 28.49 13.05
C VAL A 390 14.69 29.82 13.06
N LEU A 391 15.40 30.95 13.23
CA LEU A 391 14.79 32.29 13.23
C LEU A 391 14.13 32.61 11.88
N ARG A 392 14.74 32.21 10.76
CA ARG A 392 14.17 32.39 9.43
C ARG A 392 12.85 31.64 9.25
N TRP A 393 12.77 30.38 9.68
CA TRP A 393 11.52 29.60 9.61
C TRP A 393 10.43 30.16 10.52
N SER A 394 10.82 30.66 11.69
CA SER A 394 9.93 31.38 12.61
C SER A 394 9.30 32.61 11.93
N ASP A 395 10.12 33.44 11.28
CA ASP A 395 9.66 34.61 10.53
C ASP A 395 8.78 34.22 9.33
N TRP A 396 9.20 33.23 8.54
CA TRP A 396 8.43 32.73 7.41
C TRP A 396 7.02 32.26 7.83
N ARG A 397 6.90 31.49 8.92
CA ARG A 397 5.60 31.01 9.43
C ARG A 397 4.69 32.18 9.82
N ARG A 398 5.21 33.19 10.52
CA ARG A 398 4.43 34.38 10.91
C ARG A 398 3.95 35.17 9.70
N ARG A 399 4.82 35.39 8.70
CA ARG A 399 4.44 36.07 7.44
C ARG A 399 3.36 35.30 6.69
N HIS A 400 3.48 33.98 6.63
CA HIS A 400 2.48 33.13 6.00
C HIS A 400 1.12 33.19 6.73
N GLN A 401 1.12 33.08 8.06
CA GLN A 401 -0.09 33.21 8.88
C GLN A 401 -0.76 34.58 8.72
N ALA A 402 0.02 35.67 8.71
CA ALA A 402 -0.50 37.02 8.46
C ALA A 402 -1.15 37.13 7.08
N THR A 403 -0.53 36.54 6.05
CA THR A 403 -1.09 36.51 4.69
C THR A 403 -2.37 35.68 4.63
N ALA A 404 -2.39 34.49 5.23
CA ALA A 404 -3.59 33.65 5.29
C ALA A 404 -4.76 34.35 6.01
N ARG A 405 -4.48 35.06 7.12
CA ARG A 405 -5.47 35.89 7.83
C ARG A 405 -6.04 36.98 6.91
N ARG A 406 -5.19 37.73 6.21
CA ARG A 406 -5.63 38.78 5.25
C ARG A 406 -6.52 38.22 4.15
N CYS A 407 -6.11 37.13 3.50
CA CYS A 407 -6.93 36.49 2.45
C CYS A 407 -8.26 35.96 2.97
N HIS A 408 -8.31 35.50 4.23
CA HIS A 408 -9.55 35.05 4.86
C HIS A 408 -10.48 36.22 5.17
N TYR A 409 -9.94 37.36 5.62
CA TYR A 409 -10.73 38.58 5.81
C TYR A 409 -11.29 39.10 4.49
N GLN A 410 -10.48 39.18 3.43
CA GLN A 410 -10.91 39.62 2.10
C GLN A 410 -12.05 38.75 1.55
N ARG A 411 -11.94 37.42 1.65
CA ARG A 411 -13.03 36.53 1.22
C ARG A 411 -14.31 36.68 2.02
N ARG A 412 -14.22 37.03 3.31
CA ARG A 412 -15.40 37.31 4.16
C ARG A 412 -16.03 38.67 3.89
N SER A 413 -15.29 39.64 3.36
CA SER A 413 -15.85 40.93 2.97
C SER A 413 -16.43 40.94 1.55
N GLU A 414 -16.06 39.96 0.73
CA GLU A 414 -16.56 39.77 -0.66
C GLU A 414 -17.73 38.77 -0.75
N SER A 415 -18.09 38.09 0.34
CA SER A 415 -19.28 37.22 0.47
C SER A 415 -20.32 37.91 1.32
#